data_AF-A0A1W1XA11-F1
#
_entry.id   AF-A0A1W1XA11-F1
#
_cell.length_a   1.000
_cell.length_b   1.000
_cell.length_c   1.000
_cell.angle_alpha   90.00
_cell.angle_beta   90.00
_cell.angle_gamma   90.00
#
_symmetry.space_group_name_H-M   'P 1'
#
loop_
_entity.id
_entity.type
_entity.pdbx_description
1 polymer ?
#
loop_
_entity_poly.entity_id
_entity_poly.type
_entity_poly.pdbx_seq_one_letter_code
_entity_poly.pdbx_strand_id
1 'polypeptide(L)'
;MKEVGKIKWFGGYNPNSGKLNDYGYIIRKNKPDLYFNRSHIRCKAKELTKGKAVSFETGINFKNNMEQGFKVKLLENDDKEFIFKEEVFQYLSSEEKMKLEADYEENSIISLWQYMDLTLKIRLLFKISAENMDTSILEKLQEENKFIRALIIIAWIKNNQDKKDITYEKAEVLLSVYLKEISNKEGKLEELKSIFPKNREYKVDIKRDWMRWTILEFLQNCNNTNIAVDIEDGNKELINLVTCINEYIKML
;
A
#
# COMPACT_ATOMS: atom_id res chain seq x y z
N MET A 1 -23.95 -16.67 -4.87
CA MET A 1 -22.78 -16.41 -4.01
C MET A 1 -22.27 -15.01 -4.32
N LYS A 2 -21.88 -14.20 -3.32
CA LYS A 2 -21.37 -12.83 -3.55
C LYS A 2 -19.89 -12.92 -3.96
N GLU A 3 -19.57 -12.34 -5.10
CA GLU A 3 -18.22 -12.27 -5.69
C GLU A 3 -17.81 -10.80 -5.92
N VAL A 4 -16.53 -10.55 -6.17
CA VAL A 4 -15.98 -9.23 -6.49
C VAL A 4 -15.08 -9.29 -7.72
N GLY A 5 -15.00 -8.15 -8.40
CA GLY A 5 -14.16 -7.97 -9.57
C GLY A 5 -14.03 -6.49 -9.92
N LYS A 6 -13.40 -6.22 -11.07
CA LYS A 6 -13.26 -4.87 -11.62
C LYS A 6 -14.15 -4.68 -12.83
N ILE A 7 -14.74 -3.51 -12.99
CA ILE A 7 -15.37 -3.14 -14.27
C ILE A 7 -14.30 -3.14 -15.36
N LYS A 8 -14.43 -4.05 -16.33
CA LYS A 8 -13.63 -4.01 -17.56
C LYS A 8 -14.06 -2.84 -18.42
N TRP A 9 -15.38 -2.74 -18.58
CA TRP A 9 -16.07 -1.73 -19.38
C TRP A 9 -17.57 -1.85 -19.15
N PHE A 10 -18.29 -0.74 -19.28
CA PHE A 10 -19.75 -0.69 -19.20
C PHE A 10 -20.28 0.44 -20.10
N GLY A 11 -21.32 0.16 -20.87
CA GLY A 11 -22.02 1.18 -21.67
C GLY A 11 -21.40 1.44 -23.04
N GLY A 12 -20.99 2.68 -23.35
CA GLY A 12 -20.42 3.05 -24.65
C GLY A 12 -21.44 3.10 -25.81
N TYR A 13 -21.15 3.94 -26.81
CA TYR A 13 -21.99 4.09 -27.99
C TYR A 13 -21.71 2.96 -28.99
N ASN A 14 -22.76 2.32 -29.47
CA ASN A 14 -22.68 1.33 -30.53
C ASN A 14 -23.05 2.01 -31.86
N PRO A 15 -22.08 2.25 -32.75
CA PRO A 15 -22.33 2.92 -34.02
C PRO A 15 -23.25 2.12 -34.94
N ASN A 16 -23.30 0.79 -34.79
CA ASN A 16 -24.12 -0.07 -35.64
C ASN A 16 -25.60 -0.03 -35.25
N SER A 17 -25.92 0.18 -33.97
CA SER A 17 -27.30 0.25 -33.48
C SER A 17 -27.79 1.68 -33.21
N GLY A 18 -26.88 2.66 -33.24
CA GLY A 18 -27.18 4.06 -32.93
C GLY A 18 -27.54 4.30 -31.47
N LYS A 19 -27.26 3.34 -30.57
CA LYS A 19 -27.70 3.37 -29.17
C LYS A 19 -26.51 3.15 -28.22
N LEU A 20 -26.66 3.64 -27.00
CA LEU A 20 -25.76 3.27 -25.91
C LEU A 20 -26.01 1.81 -25.53
N ASN A 21 -24.94 1.03 -25.34
CA ASN A 21 -25.11 -0.31 -24.82
C ASN A 21 -25.62 -0.25 -23.37
N ASP A 22 -26.44 -1.22 -23.02
CA ASP A 22 -27.03 -1.40 -21.71
C ASP A 22 -26.36 -2.55 -20.96
N TYR A 23 -25.12 -2.87 -21.26
CA TYR A 23 -24.39 -3.98 -20.64
C TYR A 23 -22.92 -3.64 -20.41
N GLY A 24 -22.25 -4.50 -19.66
CA GLY A 24 -20.83 -4.41 -19.38
C GLY A 24 -20.21 -5.75 -19.05
N TYR A 25 -18.92 -5.70 -18.72
CA TYR A 25 -18.13 -6.87 -18.34
C TYR A 25 -17.33 -6.60 -17.06
N ILE A 26 -17.24 -7.62 -16.21
CA ILE A 26 -16.48 -7.60 -14.96
C ILE A 26 -15.30 -8.56 -15.07
N ILE A 27 -14.09 -8.07 -14.82
CA ILE A 27 -12.88 -8.88 -14.71
C ILE A 27 -12.91 -9.62 -13.37
N ARG A 28 -12.68 -10.93 -13.41
CA ARG A 28 -12.67 -11.83 -12.25
C ARG A 28 -11.29 -12.47 -12.06
N LYS A 29 -10.90 -12.77 -10.82
CA LYS A 29 -9.64 -13.50 -10.52
C LYS A 29 -9.78 -14.93 -11.06
N ASN A 30 -8.82 -15.37 -11.88
CA ASN A 30 -8.73 -16.75 -12.39
C ASN A 30 -10.00 -17.28 -13.08
N LYS A 31 -10.87 -16.39 -13.58
CA LYS A 31 -12.12 -16.74 -14.27
C LYS A 31 -12.31 -15.84 -15.49
N PRO A 32 -13.08 -16.28 -16.50
CA PRO A 32 -13.43 -15.43 -17.64
C PRO A 32 -14.18 -14.17 -17.20
N ASP A 33 -14.16 -13.13 -18.03
CA ASP A 33 -14.94 -11.92 -17.79
C ASP A 33 -16.43 -12.25 -17.69
N LEU A 34 -17.11 -11.64 -16.73
CA LEU A 34 -18.52 -11.85 -16.48
C LEU A 34 -19.36 -10.76 -17.13
N TYR A 35 -20.28 -11.16 -18.01
CA TYR A 35 -21.28 -10.27 -18.57
C TYR A 35 -22.29 -9.81 -17.51
N PHE A 36 -22.73 -8.55 -17.57
CA PHE A 36 -23.89 -8.09 -16.80
C PHE A 36 -24.70 -7.05 -17.58
N ASN A 37 -26.02 -7.04 -17.36
CA ASN A 37 -26.92 -6.05 -17.95
C ASN A 37 -27.16 -4.88 -16.98
N ARG A 38 -27.52 -3.72 -17.53
CA ARG A 38 -27.82 -2.48 -16.79
C ARG A 38 -28.95 -2.65 -15.79
N SER A 39 -29.95 -3.48 -16.12
CA SER A 39 -31.05 -3.83 -15.22
C SER A 39 -30.61 -4.55 -13.94
N HIS A 40 -29.39 -5.08 -13.90
CA HIS A 40 -28.82 -5.77 -12.74
C HIS A 40 -27.93 -4.88 -11.87
N ILE A 41 -27.78 -3.59 -12.21
CA ILE A 41 -26.97 -2.64 -11.45
C ILE A 41 -27.78 -2.08 -10.26
N ARG A 42 -27.11 -1.90 -9.13
CA ARG A 42 -27.64 -1.35 -7.87
C ARG A 42 -26.92 -0.08 -7.40
N CYS A 43 -26.15 0.55 -8.29
CA CYS A 43 -25.50 1.84 -8.11
C CYS A 43 -25.77 2.78 -9.30
N LYS A 44 -25.21 4.00 -9.32
CA LYS A 44 -25.41 4.90 -10.47
C LYS A 44 -24.56 4.42 -11.64
N ALA A 45 -25.20 4.20 -12.79
CA ALA A 45 -24.55 3.73 -14.03
C ALA A 45 -23.29 4.52 -14.42
N LYS A 46 -23.27 5.84 -14.17
CA LYS A 46 -22.12 6.72 -14.45
C LYS A 46 -20.87 6.43 -13.61
N GLU A 47 -21.02 5.75 -12.48
CA GLU A 47 -19.94 5.44 -11.55
C GLU A 47 -19.25 4.11 -11.90
N LEU A 48 -19.87 3.29 -12.77
CA LEU A 48 -19.28 2.04 -13.27
C LEU A 48 -18.28 2.31 -14.40
N THR A 49 -17.18 2.96 -14.06
CA THR A 49 -16.08 3.21 -14.99
C THR A 49 -15.05 2.09 -14.97
N LYS A 50 -14.28 1.94 -16.05
CA LYS A 50 -13.18 0.95 -16.14
C LYS A 50 -12.27 1.02 -14.91
N GLY A 51 -11.96 -0.14 -14.34
CA GLY A 51 -11.08 -0.30 -13.18
C GLY A 51 -11.78 -0.23 -11.83
N LYS A 52 -13.04 0.23 -11.73
CA LYS A 52 -13.75 0.31 -10.46
C LYS A 52 -14.09 -1.06 -9.90
N ALA A 53 -13.84 -1.23 -8.60
CA ALA A 53 -14.18 -2.45 -7.86
C ALA A 53 -15.69 -2.52 -7.62
N VAL A 54 -16.28 -3.69 -7.85
CA VAL A 54 -17.70 -3.96 -7.67
C VAL A 54 -17.90 -5.30 -6.98
N SER A 55 -19.00 -5.40 -6.22
CA SER A 55 -19.51 -6.71 -5.78
C SER A 55 -20.76 -7.07 -6.57
N PHE A 56 -20.96 -8.37 -6.78
CA PHE A 56 -22.05 -8.92 -7.59
C PHE A 56 -22.38 -10.34 -7.14
N GLU A 57 -23.50 -10.86 -7.62
CA GLU A 57 -23.87 -12.28 -7.51
C GLU A 57 -23.76 -12.93 -8.88
N THR A 58 -23.25 -14.15 -8.95
CA THR A 58 -23.25 -14.96 -10.18
C THR A 58 -24.51 -15.80 -10.29
N GLY A 59 -24.99 -16.00 -11.52
CA GLY A 59 -26.07 -16.94 -11.83
C GLY A 59 -26.19 -17.19 -13.32
N ILE A 60 -27.06 -18.12 -13.70
CA ILE A 60 -27.27 -18.50 -15.10
C ILE A 60 -28.46 -17.72 -15.66
N ASN A 61 -28.28 -17.14 -16.84
CA ASN A 61 -29.38 -16.59 -17.61
C ASN A 61 -30.15 -17.74 -18.29
N PHE A 62 -31.38 -17.98 -17.85
CA PHE A 62 -32.21 -19.08 -18.36
C PHE A 62 -32.53 -19.00 -19.85
N LYS A 63 -32.37 -17.84 -20.51
CA LYS A 63 -32.68 -17.67 -21.94
C LYS A 63 -31.59 -18.20 -22.87
N ASN A 64 -30.32 -18.03 -22.49
CA ASN A 64 -29.17 -18.40 -23.32
C ASN A 64 -28.20 -19.36 -22.60
N ASN A 65 -28.56 -19.79 -21.39
CA ASN A 65 -27.77 -20.67 -20.53
C ASN A 65 -26.34 -20.16 -20.24
N MET A 66 -26.14 -18.84 -20.32
CA MET A 66 -24.86 -18.19 -20.05
C MET A 66 -24.78 -17.66 -18.62
N GLU A 67 -23.60 -17.76 -18.02
CA GLU A 67 -23.32 -17.12 -16.73
C GLU A 67 -23.38 -15.59 -16.86
N GLN A 68 -24.06 -14.92 -15.92
CA GLN A 68 -24.12 -13.47 -15.85
C GLN A 68 -24.06 -12.95 -14.40
N GLY A 69 -23.70 -11.68 -14.28
CA GLY A 69 -23.67 -10.93 -13.03
C GLY A 69 -25.01 -10.30 -12.70
N PHE A 70 -25.40 -10.43 -11.44
CA PHE A 70 -26.59 -9.86 -10.82
C PHE A 70 -26.22 -8.93 -9.66
N LYS A 71 -27.13 -8.01 -9.34
CA LYS A 71 -27.01 -7.07 -8.20
C LYS A 71 -25.63 -6.38 -8.13
N VAL A 72 -25.13 -5.93 -9.28
CA VAL A 72 -23.82 -5.29 -9.39
C VAL A 72 -23.86 -3.96 -8.66
N LYS A 73 -23.07 -3.81 -7.59
CA LYS A 73 -22.94 -2.58 -6.82
C LYS A 73 -21.47 -2.16 -6.72
N LEU A 74 -21.22 -0.86 -6.58
CA LEU A 74 -19.89 -0.39 -6.20
C LEU A 74 -19.50 -1.04 -4.87
N LEU A 75 -18.23 -1.39 -4.76
CA LEU A 75 -17.67 -1.76 -3.48
C LEU A 75 -17.43 -0.47 -2.70
N GLU A 76 -18.18 -0.26 -1.64
CA GLU A 76 -18.10 0.93 -0.79
C GLU A 76 -17.37 0.60 0.52
N ASN A 77 -16.83 1.63 1.19
CA ASN A 77 -16.03 1.48 2.42
C ASN A 77 -16.77 0.73 3.53
N ASP A 78 -18.10 0.70 3.52
CA ASP A 78 -18.90 0.01 4.54
C ASP A 78 -18.91 -1.52 4.36
N ASP A 79 -18.43 -2.05 3.22
CA ASP A 79 -18.18 -3.48 3.01
C ASP A 79 -16.77 -3.90 3.52
N LYS A 80 -16.28 -3.35 4.65
CA LYS A 80 -14.90 -3.55 5.18
C LYS A 80 -14.45 -5.01 5.25
N GLU A 81 -15.31 -5.88 5.79
CA GLU A 81 -15.05 -7.32 5.92
C GLU A 81 -14.83 -8.02 4.57
N PHE A 82 -15.41 -7.46 3.50
CA PHE A 82 -15.23 -7.96 2.14
C PHE A 82 -14.02 -7.31 1.45
N ILE A 83 -13.74 -6.04 1.75
CA ILE A 83 -12.61 -5.27 1.22
C ILE A 83 -11.26 -5.85 1.66
N PHE A 84 -11.15 -6.25 2.92
CA PHE A 84 -9.90 -6.82 3.47
C PHE A 84 -9.68 -8.27 3.07
N LYS A 85 -10.53 -8.85 2.23
CA LYS A 85 -10.21 -10.12 1.57
C LYS A 85 -9.19 -9.87 0.49
N GLU A 86 -8.17 -10.71 0.47
CA GLU A 86 -7.07 -10.70 -0.50
C GLU A 86 -7.54 -10.43 -1.94
N GLU A 87 -8.54 -11.20 -2.38
CA GLU A 87 -9.08 -11.19 -3.73
C GLU A 87 -9.62 -9.83 -4.15
N VAL A 88 -10.00 -9.00 -3.17
CA VAL A 88 -10.64 -7.69 -3.33
C VAL A 88 -9.61 -6.58 -3.19
N PHE A 89 -8.75 -6.70 -2.19
CA PHE A 89 -7.75 -5.68 -1.88
C PHE A 89 -6.77 -5.46 -3.04
N GLN A 90 -6.35 -6.53 -3.73
CA GLN A 90 -5.51 -6.44 -4.93
C GLN A 90 -6.13 -5.60 -6.06
N TYR A 91 -7.46 -5.43 -6.04
CA TYR A 91 -8.18 -4.66 -7.04
C TYR A 91 -8.32 -3.18 -6.70
N LEU A 92 -8.04 -2.77 -5.48
CA LEU A 92 -8.11 -1.36 -5.14
C LEU A 92 -6.95 -0.57 -5.77
N SER A 93 -7.23 0.66 -6.20
CA SER A 93 -6.19 1.62 -6.54
C SER A 93 -5.41 2.03 -5.28
N SER A 94 -4.20 2.58 -5.45
CA SER A 94 -3.40 3.05 -4.31
C SER A 94 -4.16 4.10 -3.48
N GLU A 95 -4.91 5.00 -4.12
CA GLU A 95 -5.73 5.99 -3.42
C GLU A 95 -6.86 5.34 -2.59
N GLU A 96 -7.50 4.29 -3.12
CA GLU A 96 -8.53 3.53 -2.40
C GLU A 96 -7.93 2.75 -1.23
N LYS A 97 -6.76 2.14 -1.41
CA LYS A 97 -6.05 1.45 -0.32
C LYS A 97 -5.59 2.42 0.78
N MET A 98 -5.15 3.62 0.41
CA MET A 98 -4.77 4.68 1.35
C MET A 98 -5.95 5.11 2.23
N LYS A 99 -7.16 5.19 1.68
CA LYS A 99 -8.37 5.54 2.45
C LYS A 99 -8.73 4.51 3.51
N LEU A 100 -8.26 3.28 3.36
CA LEU A 100 -8.48 2.18 4.30
C LEU A 100 -7.40 2.10 5.38
N GLU A 101 -6.33 2.92 5.31
CA GLU A 101 -5.23 2.93 6.28
C GLU A 101 -5.69 3.10 7.73
N ALA A 102 -6.74 3.89 7.96
CA ALA A 102 -7.32 4.12 9.27
C ALA A 102 -7.93 2.86 9.90
N ASP A 103 -8.37 1.90 9.07
CA ASP A 103 -9.22 0.78 9.46
C ASP A 103 -8.50 -0.57 9.49
N TYR A 104 -7.20 -0.61 9.21
CA TYR A 104 -6.44 -1.86 9.21
C TYR A 104 -6.33 -2.46 10.61
N GLU A 105 -6.86 -3.67 10.77
CA GLU A 105 -6.57 -4.54 11.91
C GLU A 105 -5.26 -5.33 11.69
N GLU A 106 -4.61 -5.78 12.76
CA GLU A 106 -3.32 -6.51 12.72
C GLU A 106 -3.32 -7.67 11.71
N ASN A 107 -4.33 -8.56 11.81
CA ASN A 107 -4.45 -9.71 10.91
C ASN A 107 -4.67 -9.32 9.44
N SER A 108 -5.34 -8.18 9.21
CA SER A 108 -5.56 -7.65 7.87
C SER A 108 -4.25 -7.13 7.27
N ILE A 109 -3.41 -6.45 8.06
CA ILE A 109 -2.10 -5.97 7.59
C ILE A 109 -1.24 -7.15 7.15
N ILE A 110 -1.12 -8.20 7.98
CA ILE A 110 -0.26 -9.35 7.71
C ILE A 110 -0.70 -10.04 6.41
N SER A 111 -2.00 -10.32 6.25
CA SER A 111 -2.53 -11.01 5.07
C SER A 111 -2.45 -10.18 3.79
N LEU A 112 -2.56 -8.86 3.90
CA LEU A 112 -2.59 -7.96 2.75
C LEU A 112 -1.21 -7.38 2.38
N TRP A 113 -0.20 -7.55 3.24
CA TRP A 113 1.11 -6.92 3.11
C TRP A 113 1.74 -7.09 1.72
N GLN A 114 1.71 -8.30 1.16
CA GLN A 114 2.29 -8.60 -0.15
C GLN A 114 1.58 -7.89 -1.32
N TYR A 115 0.34 -7.42 -1.11
CA TYR A 115 -0.48 -6.72 -2.10
C TYR A 115 -0.43 -5.20 -1.95
N MET A 116 0.31 -4.70 -0.97
CA MET A 116 0.56 -3.28 -0.76
C MET A 116 1.70 -2.82 -1.67
N ASP A 117 1.53 -1.66 -2.28
CA ASP A 117 2.63 -1.00 -2.98
C ASP A 117 3.64 -0.41 -1.98
N LEU A 118 4.77 0.07 -2.52
CA LEU A 118 5.86 0.59 -1.70
C LEU A 118 5.41 1.77 -0.84
N THR A 119 4.60 2.65 -1.42
CA THR A 119 4.11 3.85 -0.75
C THR A 119 3.22 3.51 0.44
N LEU A 120 2.29 2.59 0.27
CA LEU A 120 1.38 2.14 1.31
C LEU A 120 2.12 1.45 2.46
N LYS A 121 3.12 0.62 2.15
CA LYS A 121 3.96 -0.04 3.17
C LYS A 121 4.70 0.96 4.03
N ILE A 122 5.31 1.99 3.43
CA ILE A 122 6.05 3.03 4.18
C ILE A 122 5.10 3.80 5.08
N ARG A 123 3.94 4.21 4.57
CA ARG A 123 2.92 4.91 5.35
C ARG A 123 2.45 4.10 6.54
N LEU A 124 2.18 2.81 6.33
CA LEU A 124 1.77 1.92 7.40
C LEU A 124 2.84 1.78 8.48
N LEU A 125 4.11 1.66 8.09
CA LEU A 125 5.22 1.63 9.06
C LEU A 125 5.32 2.93 9.85
N PHE A 126 5.16 4.09 9.19
CA PHE A 126 5.17 5.38 9.87
C PHE A 126 4.01 5.50 10.85
N LYS A 127 2.81 5.06 10.46
CA LYS A 127 1.63 5.01 11.32
C LYS A 127 1.85 4.08 12.52
N ILE A 128 2.32 2.85 12.30
CA ILE A 128 2.64 1.88 13.36
C ILE A 128 3.59 2.51 14.38
N SER A 129 4.64 3.16 13.90
CA SER A 129 5.61 3.86 14.75
C SER A 129 5.04 5.10 15.43
N ALA A 130 4.16 5.87 14.81
CA ALA A 130 3.60 7.09 15.40
C ALA A 130 2.53 6.78 16.46
N GLU A 131 1.65 5.82 16.18
CA GLU A 131 0.46 5.54 17.00
C GLU A 131 0.71 4.52 18.13
N ASN A 132 1.97 4.11 18.35
CA ASN A 132 2.33 3.08 19.34
C ASN A 132 1.55 1.77 19.14
N MET A 133 1.31 1.37 17.88
CA MET A 133 0.70 0.08 17.60
C MET A 133 1.61 -1.06 18.08
N ASP A 134 1.04 -2.24 18.34
CA ASP A 134 1.82 -3.42 18.73
C ASP A 134 2.82 -3.77 17.63
N THR A 135 4.12 -3.68 17.96
CA THR A 135 5.22 -3.98 17.03
C THR A 135 5.40 -5.48 16.80
N SER A 136 4.72 -6.35 17.54
CA SER A 136 4.76 -7.81 17.31
C SER A 136 4.30 -8.17 15.89
N ILE A 137 3.48 -7.32 15.28
CA ILE A 137 3.07 -7.45 13.88
C ILE A 137 4.27 -7.46 12.93
N LEU A 138 5.29 -6.64 13.21
CA LEU A 138 6.46 -6.44 12.34
C LEU A 138 7.27 -7.72 12.19
N GLU A 139 7.29 -8.56 13.23
CA GLU A 139 7.98 -9.85 13.24
C GLU A 139 7.30 -10.88 12.32
N LYS A 140 6.00 -10.72 12.08
CA LYS A 140 5.18 -11.61 11.25
C LYS A 140 5.20 -11.21 9.77
N LEU A 141 5.66 -9.99 9.43
CA LEU A 141 5.70 -9.52 8.05
C LEU A 141 6.80 -10.21 7.25
N GLN A 142 6.43 -10.80 6.12
CA GLN A 142 7.37 -11.29 5.11
C GLN A 142 7.58 -10.22 4.05
N GLU A 143 8.82 -9.73 3.92
CA GLU A 143 9.15 -8.65 2.99
C GLU A 143 10.45 -8.96 2.23
N GLU A 144 10.36 -8.92 0.91
CA GLU A 144 11.48 -9.14 -0.01
C GLU A 144 12.21 -7.83 -0.36
N ASN A 145 11.48 -6.71 -0.33
CA ASN A 145 12.06 -5.41 -0.61
C ASN A 145 12.99 -4.99 0.54
N LYS A 146 14.30 -4.97 0.26
CA LYS A 146 15.35 -4.68 1.24
C LYS A 146 15.19 -3.32 1.94
N PHE A 147 14.70 -2.31 1.22
CA PHE A 147 14.43 -1.00 1.79
C PHE A 147 13.29 -1.05 2.80
N ILE A 148 12.17 -1.69 2.47
CA ILE A 148 11.07 -1.88 3.42
C ILE A 148 11.49 -2.76 4.59
N ARG A 149 12.29 -3.81 4.33
CA ARG A 149 12.83 -4.67 5.38
C ARG A 149 13.69 -3.89 6.37
N ALA A 150 14.52 -2.96 5.89
CA ALA A 150 15.28 -2.07 6.75
C ALA A 150 14.37 -1.17 7.61
N LEU A 151 13.30 -0.61 7.04
CA LEU A 151 12.33 0.19 7.80
C LEU A 151 11.58 -0.62 8.86
N ILE A 152 11.18 -1.87 8.56
CA ILE A 152 10.58 -2.80 9.54
C ILE A 152 11.54 -3.01 10.72
N ILE A 153 12.81 -3.27 10.43
CA ILE A 153 13.86 -3.50 11.42
C ILE A 153 14.08 -2.25 12.29
N ILE A 154 14.09 -1.06 11.69
CA ILE A 154 14.18 0.21 12.43
C ILE A 154 12.95 0.43 13.32
N ALA A 155 11.73 0.19 12.81
CA ALA A 155 10.51 0.32 13.62
C ALA A 155 10.52 -0.59 14.86
N TRP A 156 11.10 -1.77 14.74
CA TRP A 156 11.21 -2.74 15.84
C TRP A 156 12.10 -2.26 17.00
N ILE A 157 13.06 -1.36 16.74
CA ILE A 157 13.96 -0.78 17.77
C ILE A 157 13.17 -0.08 18.87
N LYS A 158 12.04 0.53 18.52
CA LYS A 158 11.21 1.30 19.45
C LYS A 158 10.94 0.55 20.76
N ASN A 159 10.67 -0.75 20.67
CA ASN A 159 10.39 -1.61 21.82
C ASN A 159 11.58 -2.51 22.24
N ASN A 160 12.73 -2.40 21.58
CA ASN A 160 13.90 -3.27 21.76
C ASN A 160 15.22 -2.48 21.76
N GLN A 161 15.27 -1.42 22.57
CA GLN A 161 16.39 -0.46 22.60
C GLN A 161 17.72 -1.09 23.02
N ASP A 162 17.70 -2.19 23.78
CA ASP A 162 18.88 -2.97 24.17
C ASP A 162 19.62 -3.57 22.96
N LYS A 163 18.95 -3.68 21.81
CA LYS A 163 19.50 -4.24 20.57
C LYS A 163 19.70 -3.20 19.48
N LYS A 164 19.60 -1.90 19.80
CA LYS A 164 19.57 -0.82 18.80
C LYS A 164 20.76 -0.86 17.83
N ASP A 165 21.98 -1.05 18.34
CA ASP A 165 23.20 -0.94 17.51
C ASP A 165 23.29 -2.09 16.48
N ILE A 166 23.07 -3.33 16.92
CA ILE A 166 22.98 -4.51 16.03
C ILE A 166 21.84 -4.35 15.00
N THR A 167 20.77 -3.66 15.39
CA THR A 167 19.60 -3.45 14.55
C THR A 167 19.88 -2.37 13.49
N TYR A 168 20.59 -1.30 13.85
CA TYR A 168 21.07 -0.28 12.92
C TYR A 168 22.08 -0.84 11.92
N GLU A 169 23.03 -1.66 12.37
CA GLU A 169 23.98 -2.35 11.49
C GLU A 169 23.24 -3.19 10.43
N LYS A 170 22.26 -4.00 10.85
CA LYS A 170 21.44 -4.80 9.92
C LYS A 170 20.65 -3.95 8.93
N ALA A 171 20.06 -2.85 9.41
CA ALA A 171 19.29 -1.94 8.57
C ALA A 171 20.19 -1.23 7.53
N GLU A 172 21.39 -0.81 7.95
CA GLU A 172 22.41 -0.21 7.08
C GLU A 172 22.79 -1.18 5.96
N VAL A 173 23.15 -2.43 6.28
CA VAL A 173 23.53 -3.44 5.28
C VAL A 173 22.42 -3.63 4.23
N LEU A 174 21.16 -3.70 4.66
CA LEU A 174 20.02 -3.85 3.76
C LEU A 174 19.84 -2.64 2.84
N LEU A 175 19.95 -1.42 3.38
CA LEU A 175 19.85 -0.19 2.60
C LEU A 175 21.01 -0.05 1.61
N SER A 176 22.22 -0.37 2.02
CA SER A 176 23.42 -0.39 1.17
C SER A 176 23.28 -1.37 0.00
N VAL A 177 22.70 -2.55 0.23
CA VAL A 177 22.41 -3.50 -0.87
C VAL A 177 21.30 -2.95 -1.77
N TYR A 178 20.22 -2.41 -1.21
CA TYR A 178 19.13 -1.81 -1.97
C TYR A 178 19.61 -0.68 -2.89
N LEU A 179 20.44 0.22 -2.37
CA LEU A 179 21.06 1.33 -3.08
C LEU A 179 21.78 0.88 -4.36
N LYS A 180 22.60 -0.18 -4.24
CA LYS A 180 23.32 -0.78 -5.37
C LYS A 180 22.39 -1.40 -6.42
N GLU A 181 21.21 -1.87 -6.01
CA GLU A 181 20.22 -2.46 -6.92
C GLU A 181 19.46 -1.41 -7.72
N ILE A 182 19.17 -0.26 -7.11
CA ILE A 182 18.39 0.81 -7.74
C ILE A 182 19.26 1.79 -8.55
N SER A 183 20.55 1.94 -8.25
CA SER A 183 21.48 2.75 -9.06
C SER A 183 21.51 2.30 -10.53
N ASN A 184 21.05 1.08 -10.80
CA ASN A 184 20.99 0.47 -12.12
C ASN A 184 19.59 0.55 -12.78
N LYS A 185 18.59 1.19 -12.15
CA LYS A 185 17.17 1.15 -12.58
C LYS A 185 16.45 2.50 -12.39
N GLU A 186 16.39 3.32 -13.44
CA GLU A 186 15.77 4.67 -13.43
C GLU A 186 14.29 4.67 -12.97
N GLY A 187 13.49 3.65 -13.30
CA GLY A 187 12.05 3.65 -13.03
C GLY A 187 11.64 3.52 -11.55
N LYS A 188 12.48 2.92 -10.68
CA LYS A 188 12.16 2.76 -9.25
C LYS A 188 12.36 4.04 -8.44
N LEU A 189 13.16 4.96 -8.96
CA LEU A 189 13.57 6.18 -8.29
C LEU A 189 12.40 7.18 -8.18
N GLU A 190 11.56 7.28 -9.21
CA GLU A 190 10.41 8.22 -9.24
C GLU A 190 9.31 7.87 -8.22
N GLU A 191 8.99 6.59 -8.02
CA GLU A 191 8.03 6.16 -6.99
C GLU A 191 8.50 6.64 -5.61
N LEU A 192 9.80 6.53 -5.34
CA LEU A 192 10.39 6.93 -4.08
C LEU A 192 10.44 8.44 -3.90
N LYS A 193 10.76 9.23 -4.95
CA LYS A 193 10.73 10.71 -4.90
C LYS A 193 9.41 11.30 -4.38
N SER A 194 8.31 10.59 -4.58
CA SER A 194 6.98 11.01 -4.08
C SER A 194 6.84 10.93 -2.56
N ILE A 195 7.71 10.15 -1.90
CA ILE A 195 7.63 9.76 -0.49
C ILE A 195 8.58 10.61 0.36
N PHE A 196 9.69 11.06 -0.22
CA PHE A 196 10.70 11.87 0.47
C PHE A 196 10.52 13.36 0.17
N PRO A 197 10.51 14.25 1.18
CA PRO A 197 10.44 15.68 0.93
C PRO A 197 11.74 16.22 0.32
N LYS A 198 11.59 17.06 -0.71
CA LYS A 198 12.69 17.53 -1.57
C LYS A 198 13.49 18.73 -1.06
N ASN A 199 13.09 19.38 0.04
CA ASN A 199 13.73 20.62 0.50
C ASN A 199 13.41 20.88 1.97
N ARG A 200 14.38 20.73 2.90
CA ARG A 200 14.42 21.43 4.20
C ARG A 200 15.84 21.51 4.75
N GLU A 201 16.15 22.65 5.37
CA GLU A 201 17.15 22.71 6.44
C GLU A 201 16.85 21.63 7.47
N TYR A 202 17.86 20.86 7.86
CA TYR A 202 17.68 19.64 8.66
C TYR A 202 17.30 19.99 10.09
N LYS A 203 16.02 19.78 10.42
CA LYS A 203 15.53 19.71 11.79
C LYS A 203 14.50 18.59 11.90
N VAL A 204 14.77 17.65 12.80
CA VAL A 204 13.84 16.54 13.05
C VAL A 204 12.66 17.05 13.88
N ASP A 205 11.45 16.93 13.34
CA ASP A 205 10.22 17.33 14.03
C ASP A 205 9.23 16.15 14.11
N ILE A 206 9.35 15.40 15.19
CA ILE A 206 8.45 14.26 15.48
C ILE A 206 7.02 14.70 15.84
N LYS A 207 6.77 16.01 16.07
CA LYS A 207 5.41 16.52 16.33
C LYS A 207 4.64 16.79 15.05
N ARG A 208 5.32 16.77 13.89
CA ARG A 208 4.66 16.89 12.59
C ARG A 208 3.73 15.69 12.36
N ASP A 209 2.70 15.89 11.55
CA ASP A 209 1.86 14.81 11.03
C ASP A 209 2.74 13.71 10.37
N TRP A 210 2.53 12.45 10.78
CA TRP A 210 3.31 11.30 10.32
C TRP A 210 3.19 11.09 8.81
N MET A 211 2.09 11.52 8.18
CA MET A 211 1.92 11.49 6.73
C MET A 211 2.94 12.36 5.99
N ARG A 212 3.62 13.25 6.72
CA ARG A 212 4.65 14.14 6.20
C ARG A 212 6.02 13.81 6.76
N TRP A 213 6.20 12.74 7.54
CA TRP A 213 7.52 12.39 8.08
C TRP A 213 8.50 12.03 6.97
N THR A 214 9.77 12.26 7.27
CA THR A 214 10.95 11.78 6.56
C THR A 214 11.40 10.47 7.21
N ILE A 215 12.31 9.74 6.56
CA ILE A 215 12.96 8.60 7.24
C ILE A 215 13.68 9.03 8.51
N LEU A 216 14.28 10.23 8.55
CA LEU A 216 15.00 10.68 9.74
C LEU A 216 14.05 10.97 10.90
N GLU A 217 12.85 11.50 10.64
CA GLU A 217 11.82 11.69 11.68
C GLU A 217 11.25 10.35 12.14
N PHE A 218 11.03 9.41 11.22
CA PHE A 218 10.69 8.05 11.57
C PHE A 218 11.77 7.38 12.44
N LEU A 219 13.05 7.50 12.06
CA LEU A 219 14.19 6.99 12.80
C LEU A 219 14.26 7.60 14.20
N GLN A 220 14.17 8.93 14.31
CA GLN A 220 14.14 9.63 15.60
C GLN A 220 12.97 9.22 16.47
N ASN A 221 11.80 8.95 15.89
CA ASN A 221 10.64 8.49 16.64
C ASN A 221 10.78 7.04 17.13
N CYS A 222 11.55 6.21 16.42
CA CYS A 222 11.91 4.86 16.85
C CYS A 222 13.08 4.84 17.85
N ASN A 223 13.82 5.94 17.95
CA ASN A 223 14.95 6.10 18.85
C ASN A 223 14.50 6.78 20.16
N ASN A 224 14.94 6.26 21.31
CA ASN A 224 14.61 6.89 22.60
C ASN A 224 15.48 8.11 22.91
N THR A 225 16.57 8.31 22.18
CA THR A 225 17.50 9.43 22.29
C THR A 225 17.44 10.31 21.06
N ASN A 226 17.84 11.57 21.20
CA ASN A 226 17.97 12.46 20.05
C ASN A 226 19.08 11.92 19.13
N ILE A 227 18.78 11.71 17.85
CA ILE A 227 19.74 11.17 16.88
C ILE A 227 20.98 12.06 16.76
N ALA A 228 20.86 13.38 16.97
CA ALA A 228 21.99 14.30 16.97
C ALA A 228 22.93 14.04 18.15
N VAL A 229 22.38 13.73 19.33
CA VAL A 229 23.17 13.39 20.52
C VAL A 229 23.90 12.06 20.30
N ASP A 230 23.21 11.04 19.80
CA ASP A 230 23.85 9.75 19.51
C ASP A 230 24.98 9.89 18.45
N ILE A 231 24.83 10.79 17.49
CA ILE A 231 25.88 11.11 16.49
C ILE A 231 27.05 11.84 17.14
N GLU A 232 26.79 12.85 17.99
CA GLU A 232 27.82 13.58 18.74
C GLU A 232 28.62 12.66 19.68
N ASP A 233 27.94 11.68 20.27
CA ASP A 233 28.54 10.63 21.12
C ASP A 233 29.30 9.56 20.31
N GLY A 234 29.27 9.65 18.97
CA GLY A 234 30.05 8.78 18.09
C GLY A 234 29.44 7.39 17.87
N ASN A 235 28.11 7.24 17.96
CA ASN A 235 27.44 5.98 17.61
C ASN A 235 27.67 5.66 16.11
N LYS A 236 28.62 4.78 15.85
CA LYS A 236 29.12 4.48 14.51
C LYS A 236 28.03 3.87 13.62
N GLU A 237 27.21 2.98 14.17
CA GLU A 237 26.16 2.27 13.47
C GLU A 237 25.07 3.24 13.00
N LEU A 238 24.64 4.17 13.87
CA LEU A 238 23.69 5.23 13.53
C LEU A 238 24.27 6.21 12.49
N ILE A 239 25.54 6.61 12.64
CA ILE A 239 26.22 7.49 11.68
C ILE A 239 26.24 6.86 10.28
N ASN A 240 26.59 5.57 10.19
CA ASN A 240 26.61 4.85 8.91
C ASN A 240 25.21 4.76 8.31
N LEU A 241 24.21 4.40 9.10
CA LEU A 241 22.81 4.33 8.65
C LEU A 241 22.32 5.68 8.10
N VAL A 242 22.53 6.77 8.84
CA VAL A 242 22.16 8.13 8.42
C VAL A 242 22.92 8.53 7.16
N THR A 243 24.19 8.13 7.03
CA THR A 243 24.99 8.37 5.81
C THR A 243 24.38 7.67 4.60
N CYS A 244 24.03 6.39 4.71
CA CYS A 244 23.36 5.64 3.64
C CYS A 244 22.02 6.29 3.24
N ILE A 245 21.21 6.74 4.21
CA ILE A 245 19.96 7.45 3.95
C ILE A 245 20.22 8.77 3.21
N ASN A 246 21.26 9.52 3.59
CA ASN A 246 21.61 10.77 2.93
C ASN A 246 22.12 10.55 1.50
N GLU A 247 22.94 9.53 1.27
CA GLU A 247 23.38 9.15 -0.08
C GLU A 247 22.19 8.78 -0.97
N TYR A 248 21.26 8.02 -0.41
CA TYR A 248 20.01 7.68 -1.07
C TYR A 248 19.19 8.92 -1.45
N ILE A 249 19.01 9.86 -0.51
CA ILE A 249 18.28 11.11 -0.78
C ILE A 249 18.95 11.92 -1.89
N LYS A 250 20.29 11.93 -1.98
CA LYS A 250 21.01 12.64 -3.06
C LYS A 250 20.81 12.02 -4.44
N MET A 251 20.45 10.74 -4.51
CA MET A 251 20.19 10.05 -5.77
C MET A 251 18.79 10.36 -6.33
N LEU A 252 17.87 10.85 -5.51
CA LEU A 252 16.49 11.22 -5.87
C LEU A 252 16.43 12.58 -6.58
#